data_AF-A0A7U6KDU5-F1
#
_entry.id   AF-A0A7U6KDU5-F1
#
_cell.length_a   1.000
_cell.length_b   1.000
_cell.length_c   1.000
_cell.angle_alpha   90.00
_cell.angle_beta   90.00
_cell.angle_gamma   90.00
#
_symmetry.space_group_name_H-M   'P 1'
#
loop_
_entity.id
_entity.type
_entity.pdbx_description
1 polymer ?
#
loop_
_entity_poly.entity_id
_entity_poly.type
_entity_poly.pdbx_seq_one_letter_code
_entity_poly.pdbx_strand_id
1 'polypeptide(L)'
;MNYYWVRIYDYKYDDELKAYEDPSCFEKYKGVMLDEYYLKGEELTRKEVKKAIKKRSSIEKFAKPRKNKDGIYALVLDSNKFFYDRFYKEIDTVCPHCGKRLFGKAADFPKIYANSYDESIKPDEEIYFCSYDGRREFTSKLRGEEGEWQNKDGYENNGGVYGYIYHIYNRSTNMHYIGQTLYMPFFRWQEHVKSRLKGDICDLVFETVTEVRVKSKEYLNNIEAWWINKYISDYGRDRVINITVPKVTINDLIKKYAEIVEGQIIFN
;
A
#
# COMPACT_ATOMS: atom_id res chain seq x y z
N MET A 1 33.36 -0.83 21.65
CA MET A 1 32.78 0.50 21.37
C MET A 1 31.73 0.81 22.42
N ASN A 2 31.96 1.84 23.23
CA ASN A 2 31.04 2.31 24.26
C ASN A 2 30.22 3.49 23.74
N TYR A 3 28.96 3.59 24.19
CA TYR A 3 28.04 4.64 23.80
C TYR A 3 27.44 5.29 25.05
N TYR A 4 27.38 6.61 25.06
CA TYR A 4 26.81 7.38 26.15
C TYR A 4 25.79 8.38 25.62
N TRP A 5 24.67 8.49 26.33
CA TRP A 5 23.67 9.52 26.10
C TRP A 5 23.86 10.63 27.13
N VAL A 6 24.06 11.85 26.63
CA VAL A 6 24.22 13.06 27.44
C VAL A 6 22.97 13.89 27.33
N ARG A 7 22.41 14.29 28.47
CA ARG A 7 21.29 15.23 28.55
C ARG A 7 21.65 16.36 29.49
N ILE A 8 21.47 17.59 29.05
CA ILE A 8 21.78 18.80 29.82
C ILE A 8 20.47 19.45 30.24
N TYR A 9 20.39 19.86 31.50
CA TYR A 9 19.21 20.49 32.07
C TYR A 9 19.56 21.78 32.80
N ASP A 10 18.69 22.79 32.70
CA ASP A 10 18.61 23.91 33.63
C ASP A 10 17.57 23.61 34.71
N TYR A 11 18.03 23.42 35.94
CA TYR A 11 17.16 23.19 37.07
C TYR A 11 16.93 24.47 37.85
N LYS A 12 15.65 24.82 38.02
CA LYS A 12 15.17 25.88 38.90
C LYS A 12 14.40 25.26 40.05
N TYR A 13 14.76 25.66 41.26
CA TYR A 13 14.01 25.30 42.44
C TYR A 13 12.81 26.24 42.56
N ASP A 14 11.62 25.67 42.59
CA ASP A 14 10.36 26.40 42.65
C ASP A 14 9.46 25.74 43.72
N ASP A 15 9.13 26.51 44.76
CA ASP A 15 8.27 26.06 45.86
C ASP A 15 6.79 25.99 45.46
N GLU A 16 6.35 26.77 44.47
CA GLU A 16 4.96 26.80 43.99
C GLU A 16 4.64 25.61 43.08
N LEU A 17 5.64 25.14 42.32
CA LEU A 17 5.50 23.93 41.47
C LEU A 17 5.28 22.65 42.28
N LYS A 18 5.70 22.59 43.56
CA LYS A 18 5.49 21.43 44.44
C LYS A 18 4.04 21.00 44.59
N ALA A 19 3.09 21.94 44.50
CA ALA A 19 1.66 21.65 44.61
C ALA A 19 1.08 20.93 43.37
N TYR A 20 1.81 20.93 42.26
CA TYR A 20 1.42 20.35 40.97
C TYR A 20 2.33 19.19 40.53
N GLU A 21 3.23 18.78 41.42
CA GLU A 21 4.23 17.75 41.22
C GLU A 21 3.64 16.37 41.57
N ASP A 22 3.15 15.64 40.56
CA ASP A 22 2.86 14.21 40.68
C ASP A 22 4.17 13.42 40.84
N PRO A 23 4.40 12.70 41.96
CA PRO A 23 5.60 11.88 42.18
C PRO A 23 5.82 10.81 41.11
N SER A 24 4.78 10.41 40.39
CA SER A 24 4.85 9.43 39.29
C SER A 24 5.53 10.00 38.04
N CYS A 25 5.59 11.33 37.90
CA CYS A 25 6.09 12.00 36.71
C CYS A 25 7.56 12.38 36.85
N PHE A 26 8.44 11.36 36.87
CA PHE A 26 9.90 11.48 37.05
C PHE A 26 10.60 12.46 36.08
N GLU A 27 10.00 12.75 34.93
CA GLU A 27 10.53 13.72 33.94
C GLU A 27 10.39 15.17 34.38
N LYS A 28 9.33 15.54 35.13
CA LYS A 28 9.08 16.92 35.58
C LYS A 28 10.13 17.42 36.58
N TYR A 29 10.86 16.52 37.23
CA TYR A 29 11.83 16.87 38.27
C TYR A 29 13.24 17.17 37.76
N LYS A 30 13.53 17.05 36.45
CA LYS A 30 14.89 17.24 35.92
C LYS A 30 15.22 18.69 35.55
N GLY A 31 14.22 19.57 35.52
CA GLY A 31 14.36 20.93 34.99
C GLY A 31 14.13 20.98 33.48
N VAL A 32 14.41 22.13 32.88
CA VAL A 32 14.25 22.35 31.43
C VAL A 32 15.42 21.73 30.69
N MET A 33 15.16 20.84 29.73
CA MET A 33 16.22 20.23 28.91
C MET A 33 16.77 21.27 27.93
N LEU A 34 18.08 21.50 27.95
CA LEU A 34 18.75 22.47 27.11
C LEU A 34 19.40 21.85 25.87
N ASP A 35 19.94 20.63 26.01
CA ASP A 35 20.66 19.94 24.94
C ASP A 35 20.63 18.43 25.19
N GLU A 36 20.69 17.66 24.11
CA GLU A 36 20.88 16.22 24.14
C GLU A 36 21.78 15.75 23.00
N TYR A 37 22.70 14.84 23.32
CA TYR A 37 23.58 14.27 22.31
C TYR A 37 24.17 12.94 22.76
N TYR A 38 24.75 12.22 21.80
CA TYR A 38 25.39 10.93 22.04
C TYR A 38 26.90 11.02 21.77
N LEU A 39 27.66 10.30 22.57
CA LEU A 39 29.11 10.14 22.41
C LEU A 39 29.43 8.66 22.21
N LYS A 40 30.38 8.36 21.32
CA LYS A 40 30.90 7.01 21.09
C LYS A 40 32.42 6.99 21.13
N GLY A 41 33.00 5.86 21.53
CA GLY A 41 34.45 5.60 21.43
C GLY A 41 34.81 4.21 21.93
N GLU A 42 35.94 3.65 21.48
CA GLU A 42 36.32 2.26 21.77
C GLU A 42 36.63 2.03 23.25
N GLU A 43 37.41 2.92 23.85
CA GLU A 43 37.79 2.89 25.27
C GLU A 43 37.11 4.00 26.08
N LEU A 44 36.06 4.62 25.54
CA LEU A 44 35.43 5.78 26.15
C LEU A 44 34.87 5.43 27.53
N THR A 45 35.42 6.04 28.57
CA THR A 45 34.98 5.90 29.96
C THR A 45 34.07 7.04 30.38
N ARG A 46 33.26 6.83 31.43
CA ARG A 46 32.42 7.88 32.02
C ARG A 46 33.22 9.12 32.46
N LYS A 47 34.50 8.97 32.83
CA LYS A 47 35.40 10.09 33.19
C LYS A 47 35.77 10.93 31.97
N GLU A 48 36.04 10.28 30.84
CA GLU A 48 36.36 10.95 29.57
C GLU A 48 35.12 11.61 28.97
N VAL A 49 33.95 10.98 29.07
CA VAL A 49 32.67 11.62 28.72
C VAL A 49 32.47 12.92 29.47
N LYS A 50 32.67 12.92 30.80
CA LYS A 50 32.59 14.15 31.61
C LYS A 50 33.58 15.22 31.15
N LYS A 51 34.80 14.85 30.75
CA LYS A 51 35.79 15.79 30.18
C LYS A 51 35.30 16.36 28.84
N ALA A 52 34.74 15.52 27.96
CA ALA A 52 34.20 15.96 26.68
C ALA A 52 33.02 16.93 26.86
N ILE A 53 32.12 16.65 27.80
CA ILE A 53 31.00 17.54 28.15
C ILE A 53 31.50 18.89 28.67
N LYS A 54 32.50 18.88 29.57
CA LYS A 54 33.16 20.11 30.05
C LYS A 54 33.71 20.94 28.89
N LYS A 55 34.41 20.30 27.95
CA LYS A 55 35.01 20.98 26.79
C LYS A 55 33.95 21.55 25.83
N ARG A 56 32.87 20.80 25.57
CA ARG A 56 31.83 21.18 24.61
C ARG A 56 30.84 22.22 25.15
N SER A 57 30.43 22.06 26.40
CA SER A 57 29.27 22.77 26.96
C SER A 57 29.62 23.58 28.22
N SER A 58 30.88 23.57 28.68
CA SER A 58 31.32 24.26 29.90
C SER A 58 30.61 23.85 31.19
N ILE A 59 30.03 22.63 31.23
CA ILE A 59 29.27 22.13 32.38
C ILE A 59 30.18 21.33 33.31
N GLU A 60 30.18 21.71 34.59
CA GLU A 60 30.98 21.04 35.60
C GLU A 60 30.19 20.09 36.52
N LYS A 61 28.87 20.27 36.59
CA LYS A 61 27.97 19.50 37.47
C LYS A 61 27.36 18.32 36.69
N PHE A 62 27.50 17.12 37.24
CA PHE A 62 27.01 15.87 36.64
C PHE A 62 25.93 15.17 37.46
N ALA A 63 25.27 15.93 38.32
CA ALA A 63 24.17 15.49 39.17
C ALA A 63 23.22 16.66 39.36
N LYS A 64 21.93 16.35 39.51
CA LYS A 64 20.90 17.34 39.78
C LYS A 64 21.28 18.17 41.02
N PRO A 65 21.10 19.50 41.01
CA PRO A 65 21.23 20.32 42.21
C PRO A 65 20.35 19.79 43.36
N ARG A 66 20.83 19.99 44.60
CA ARG A 66 20.04 19.67 45.82
C ARG A 66 18.86 20.63 45.97
N LYS A 67 17.91 20.29 46.86
CA LYS A 67 16.80 21.18 47.24
C LYS A 67 17.31 22.58 47.57
N ASN A 68 16.55 23.60 47.17
CA ASN A 68 16.82 25.03 47.36
C ASN A 68 18.06 25.55 46.61
N LYS A 69 18.49 24.86 45.54
CA LYS A 69 19.60 25.30 44.69
C LYS A 69 19.24 25.19 43.22
N ASP A 70 19.54 26.25 42.49
CA ASP A 70 19.46 26.27 41.04
C ASP A 70 20.76 25.79 40.39
N GLY A 71 20.64 25.41 39.12
CA GLY A 71 21.78 25.41 38.21
C GLY A 71 21.70 24.37 37.11
N ILE A 72 22.59 24.57 36.15
CA ILE A 72 22.75 23.69 34.99
C ILE A 72 23.56 22.45 35.39
N TYR A 73 23.10 21.27 34.95
CA TYR A 73 23.81 20.01 35.14
C TYR A 73 23.63 19.08 33.94
N ALA A 74 24.53 18.10 33.81
CA ALA A 74 24.46 17.06 32.79
C ALA A 74 24.22 15.68 33.41
N LEU A 75 23.35 14.89 32.79
CA LEU A 75 23.24 13.45 33.04
C LEU A 75 24.04 12.68 31.99
N VAL A 76 24.77 11.68 32.44
CA VAL A 76 25.48 10.73 31.59
C VAL A 76 24.83 9.37 31.78
N LEU A 77 24.23 8.84 30.72
CA LEU A 77 23.56 7.56 30.71
C LEU A 77 24.30 6.61 29.79
N ASP A 78 24.35 5.34 30.13
CA ASP A 78 24.85 4.33 29.21
C ASP A 78 23.86 4.21 28.05
N SER A 79 24.39 4.01 26.85
CA SER A 79 23.60 3.90 25.62
C SER A 79 24.11 2.75 24.77
N ASN A 80 23.61 2.64 23.55
CA ASN A 80 24.00 1.61 22.61
C ASN A 80 24.11 2.16 21.19
N LYS A 81 24.65 1.31 20.31
CA LYS A 81 24.82 1.63 18.88
C LYS A 81 23.51 2.03 18.22
N PHE A 82 22.40 1.36 18.57
CA PHE A 82 21.09 1.62 17.99
C PHE A 82 20.66 3.08 18.17
N PHE A 83 20.74 3.62 19.38
CA PHE A 83 20.38 5.03 19.63
C PHE A 83 21.36 5.98 18.95
N TYR A 84 22.67 5.74 19.03
CA TYR A 84 23.65 6.59 18.38
C TYR A 84 23.40 6.69 16.87
N ASP A 85 23.25 5.54 16.20
CA ASP A 85 23.04 5.48 14.76
C ASP A 85 21.72 6.12 14.36
N ARG A 86 20.66 5.98 15.18
CA ARG A 86 19.38 6.63 14.93
C ARG A 86 19.49 8.15 14.78
N PHE A 87 20.38 8.81 15.52
CA PHE A 87 20.50 10.28 15.49
C PHE A 87 21.68 10.81 14.67
N TYR A 88 22.73 10.00 14.49
CA TYR A 88 24.00 10.44 13.90
C TYR A 88 24.52 9.60 12.74
N LYS A 89 23.89 8.47 12.39
CA LYS A 89 24.31 7.72 11.19
C LYS A 89 24.01 8.58 9.98
N GLU A 90 25.04 9.01 9.27
CA GLU A 90 24.91 9.66 7.97
C GLU A 90 25.05 8.62 6.86
N ILE A 91 24.40 8.90 5.73
CA ILE A 91 24.49 8.11 4.51
C ILE A 91 24.98 8.99 3.37
N ASP A 92 25.75 8.38 2.47
CA ASP A 92 26.07 8.92 1.16
C ASP A 92 25.85 7.77 0.16
N THR A 93 24.68 7.75 -0.46
CA THR A 93 24.23 6.65 -1.32
C THR A 93 23.33 7.17 -2.44
N VAL A 94 22.71 6.27 -3.18
CA VAL A 94 21.82 6.58 -4.30
C VAL A 94 20.47 5.91 -4.10
N CYS A 95 19.39 6.64 -4.35
CA CYS A 95 18.03 6.09 -4.36
C CYS A 95 17.88 5.10 -5.53
N PRO A 96 17.59 3.81 -5.30
CA PRO A 96 17.48 2.83 -6.38
C PRO A 96 16.22 2.99 -7.24
N HIS A 97 15.24 3.78 -6.78
CA HIS A 97 14.03 4.08 -7.54
C HIS A 97 14.26 5.14 -8.63
N CYS A 98 14.98 6.22 -8.31
CA CYS A 98 15.09 7.39 -9.19
C CYS A 98 16.54 7.84 -9.49
N GLY A 99 17.55 7.19 -8.92
CA GLY A 99 18.97 7.52 -9.15
C GLY A 99 19.48 8.78 -8.47
N LYS A 100 18.67 9.48 -7.65
CA LYS A 100 19.11 10.68 -6.92
C LYS A 100 20.12 10.31 -5.82
N ARG A 101 21.19 11.09 -5.71
CA ARG A 101 22.13 11.01 -4.58
C ARG A 101 21.42 11.40 -3.28
N LEU A 102 21.63 10.61 -2.25
CA LEU A 102 21.12 10.79 -0.89
C LEU A 102 22.32 11.11 0.01
N PHE A 103 22.31 12.29 0.62
CA PHE A 103 23.33 12.71 1.57
C PHE A 103 22.66 13.35 2.79
N GLY A 104 22.95 12.84 3.98
CA GLY A 104 22.39 13.34 5.24
C GLY A 104 22.17 12.25 6.29
N LYS A 105 21.38 12.56 7.34
CA LYS A 105 21.10 11.58 8.41
C LYS A 105 20.19 10.47 7.90
N ALA A 106 20.56 9.23 8.17
CA ALA A 106 19.82 8.03 7.81
C ALA A 106 18.34 8.07 8.25
N ALA A 107 18.05 8.67 9.40
CA ALA A 107 16.69 8.78 9.94
C ALA A 107 15.76 9.68 9.11
N ASP A 108 16.31 10.59 8.31
CA ASP A 108 15.54 11.51 7.46
C ASP A 108 15.10 10.85 6.15
N PHE A 109 15.58 9.64 5.86
CA PHE A 109 15.29 8.93 4.63
C PHE A 109 14.44 7.68 4.87
N PRO A 110 13.36 7.47 4.11
CA PRO A 110 12.65 6.20 4.11
C PRO A 110 13.57 5.05 3.71
N LYS A 111 13.40 3.90 4.36
CA LYS A 111 14.23 2.71 4.13
C LYS A 111 13.45 1.40 4.19
N ILE A 112 14.06 0.35 3.64
CA ILE A 112 13.67 -1.06 3.81
C ILE A 112 14.90 -1.89 4.16
N TYR A 113 14.69 -3.08 4.70
CA TYR A 113 15.76 -4.07 4.83
C TYR A 113 15.73 -4.99 3.60
N ALA A 114 16.86 -5.11 2.92
CA ALA A 114 16.99 -5.86 1.66
C ALA A 114 16.63 -7.34 1.85
N ASN A 115 17.04 -7.92 2.98
CA ASN A 115 16.75 -9.30 3.35
C ASN A 115 15.26 -9.62 3.55
N SER A 116 14.39 -8.60 3.63
CA SER A 116 12.93 -8.80 3.67
C SER A 116 12.36 -9.22 2.32
N TYR A 117 13.14 -9.11 1.24
CA TYR A 117 12.74 -9.37 -0.14
C TYR A 117 13.67 -10.37 -0.85
N ASP A 118 14.91 -10.50 -0.38
CA ASP A 118 15.88 -11.48 -0.88
C ASP A 118 16.70 -12.04 0.28
N GLU A 119 16.39 -13.28 0.69
CA GLU A 119 17.03 -13.97 1.82
C GLU A 119 18.53 -14.24 1.58
N SER A 120 19.02 -14.12 0.33
CA SER A 120 20.45 -14.24 0.02
C SER A 120 21.26 -13.01 0.44
N ILE A 121 20.59 -11.88 0.68
CA ILE A 121 21.23 -10.63 1.11
C ILE A 121 21.46 -10.66 2.62
N LYS A 122 22.56 -10.05 3.06
CA LYS A 122 22.93 -10.02 4.47
C LYS A 122 21.78 -9.43 5.32
N PRO A 123 21.52 -10.03 6.49
CA PRO A 123 20.67 -9.41 7.50
C PRO A 123 21.21 -8.00 7.80
N ASP A 124 20.30 -7.03 7.95
CA ASP A 124 20.58 -5.64 8.28
C ASP A 124 21.12 -4.74 7.15
N GLU A 125 21.13 -5.22 5.89
CA GLU A 125 21.41 -4.34 4.75
C GLU A 125 20.23 -3.41 4.46
N GLU A 126 20.43 -2.10 4.68
CA GLU A 126 19.41 -1.07 4.55
C GLU A 126 19.48 -0.41 3.19
N ILE A 127 18.35 -0.35 2.50
CA ILE A 127 18.18 0.38 1.23
C ILE A 127 17.40 1.65 1.52
N TYR A 128 17.93 2.79 1.07
CA TYR A 128 17.40 4.13 1.33
C TYR A 128 16.76 4.75 0.10
N PHE A 129 15.73 5.58 0.31
CA PHE A 129 14.95 6.22 -0.74
C PHE A 129 14.84 7.74 -0.52
N CYS A 130 14.68 8.49 -1.61
CA CYS A 130 14.46 9.93 -1.53
C CYS A 130 13.06 10.32 -1.04
N SER A 131 12.08 9.41 -1.12
CA SER A 131 10.69 9.65 -0.72
C SER A 131 9.96 8.36 -0.36
N TYR A 132 8.87 8.47 0.40
CA TYR A 132 8.01 7.33 0.74
C TYR A 132 7.31 6.73 -0.48
N ASP A 133 6.99 7.55 -1.49
CA ASP A 133 6.43 7.08 -2.75
C ASP A 133 7.45 6.26 -3.55
N GLY A 134 8.69 6.74 -3.67
CA GLY A 134 9.77 5.99 -4.32
C GLY A 134 10.04 4.66 -3.62
N ARG A 135 9.96 4.64 -2.29
CA ARG A 135 9.99 3.39 -1.51
C ARG A 135 8.82 2.47 -1.87
N ARG A 136 7.58 2.98 -1.84
CA ARG A 136 6.37 2.18 -2.10
C ARG A 136 6.41 1.54 -3.50
N GLU A 137 6.72 2.33 -4.52
CA GLU A 137 6.78 1.85 -5.90
C GLU A 137 7.89 0.82 -6.11
N PHE A 138 9.07 1.04 -5.52
CA PHE A 138 10.16 0.07 -5.59
C PHE A 138 9.80 -1.23 -4.88
N THR A 139 9.21 -1.16 -3.69
CA THR A 139 8.76 -2.35 -2.95
C THR A 139 7.68 -3.13 -3.69
N SER A 140 6.72 -2.45 -4.32
CA SER A 140 5.68 -3.10 -5.13
C SER A 140 6.28 -3.89 -6.30
N LYS A 141 7.29 -3.33 -6.99
CA LYS A 141 8.04 -4.02 -8.04
C LYS A 141 8.78 -5.26 -7.51
N LEU A 142 9.42 -5.15 -6.33
CA LEU A 142 10.14 -6.28 -5.71
C LEU A 142 9.22 -7.43 -5.32
N ARG A 143 7.98 -7.15 -4.90
CA ARG A 143 7.01 -8.19 -4.51
C ARG A 143 6.39 -8.91 -5.72
N GLY A 144 6.63 -8.44 -6.94
CA GLY A 144 5.94 -8.95 -8.12
C GLY A 144 4.42 -8.73 -8.06
N GLU A 145 3.95 -7.75 -7.27
CA GLU A 145 2.54 -7.39 -7.20
C GLU A 145 2.15 -6.63 -8.48
N GLU A 146 1.90 -7.37 -9.57
CA GLU A 146 1.16 -6.85 -10.73
C GLU A 146 -0.34 -6.74 -10.38
N GLY A 147 -0.73 -5.60 -9.81
CA GLY A 147 -2.13 -5.26 -9.55
C GLY A 147 -2.74 -5.92 -8.30
N GLU A 148 -3.98 -5.53 -7.99
CA GLU A 148 -4.74 -6.13 -6.89
C GLU A 148 -5.05 -7.59 -7.20
N TRP A 149 -4.64 -8.50 -6.32
CA TRP A 149 -5.04 -9.91 -6.39
C TRP A 149 -6.57 -10.02 -6.24
N GLN A 150 -7.25 -10.28 -7.36
CA GLN A 150 -8.69 -10.46 -7.39
C GLN A 150 -9.05 -11.92 -7.05
N ASN A 151 -9.86 -12.13 -6.02
CA ASN A 151 -10.35 -13.46 -5.66
C ASN A 151 -11.58 -13.85 -6.49
N LYS A 152 -11.81 -15.16 -6.68
CA LYS A 152 -13.08 -15.67 -7.22
C LYS A 152 -14.17 -15.59 -6.15
N ASP A 153 -14.58 -14.37 -5.83
CA ASP A 153 -15.61 -14.13 -4.83
C ASP A 153 -16.99 -14.56 -5.32
N GLY A 154 -17.73 -15.24 -4.45
CA GLY A 154 -19.11 -15.67 -4.72
C GLY A 154 -20.13 -14.56 -4.49
N TYR A 155 -21.39 -14.86 -4.78
CA TYR A 155 -22.56 -13.96 -4.69
C TYR A 155 -22.59 -13.04 -3.46
N GLU A 156 -22.26 -13.58 -2.28
CA GLU A 156 -22.37 -12.89 -0.98
C GLU A 156 -21.27 -11.83 -0.79
N ASN A 157 -20.06 -12.09 -1.28
CA ASN A 157 -18.92 -11.19 -1.15
C ASN A 157 -18.87 -10.13 -2.25
N ASN A 158 -19.62 -10.31 -3.34
CA ASN A 158 -19.62 -9.46 -4.52
C ASN A 158 -20.89 -8.59 -4.63
N GLY A 159 -21.39 -8.09 -3.50
CA GLY A 159 -22.52 -7.15 -3.46
C GLY A 159 -23.84 -7.69 -4.02
N GLY A 160 -24.04 -9.01 -3.99
CA GLY A 160 -25.25 -9.66 -4.49
C GLY A 160 -25.33 -9.82 -6.00
N VAL A 161 -24.20 -9.80 -6.72
CA VAL A 161 -24.16 -10.17 -8.15
C VAL A 161 -23.98 -11.69 -8.28
N TYR A 162 -24.93 -12.35 -8.94
CA TYR A 162 -24.90 -13.80 -9.18
C TYR A 162 -24.05 -14.19 -10.38
N GLY A 163 -24.05 -13.35 -11.41
CA GLY A 163 -23.21 -13.55 -12.57
C GLY A 163 -23.20 -12.34 -13.48
N TYR A 164 -22.43 -12.45 -14.55
CA TYR A 164 -22.20 -11.39 -15.51
C TYR A 164 -22.44 -11.90 -16.91
N ILE A 165 -23.01 -11.05 -17.75
CA ILE A 165 -22.91 -11.16 -19.20
C ILE A 165 -21.80 -10.23 -19.66
N TYR A 166 -20.86 -10.77 -20.44
CA TYR A 166 -19.76 -10.03 -21.02
C TYR A 166 -19.78 -10.12 -22.54
N HIS A 167 -19.12 -9.16 -23.15
CA HIS A 167 -18.93 -9.05 -24.59
C HIS A 167 -17.43 -8.99 -24.91
N ILE A 168 -17.06 -9.68 -25.98
CA ILE A 168 -15.74 -9.60 -26.61
C ILE A 168 -15.97 -9.16 -28.05
N TYR A 169 -15.42 -8.00 -28.40
CA TYR A 169 -15.45 -7.47 -29.75
C TYR A 169 -14.08 -7.54 -30.38
N ASN A 170 -14.00 -8.15 -31.57
CA ASN A 170 -12.78 -8.14 -32.35
C ASN A 170 -12.87 -7.00 -33.39
N ARG A 171 -12.03 -5.98 -33.20
CA ARG A 171 -12.01 -4.77 -34.04
C ARG A 171 -11.48 -5.02 -35.45
N SER A 172 -10.58 -5.98 -35.63
CA SER A 172 -9.97 -6.28 -36.93
C SER A 172 -10.92 -7.03 -37.86
N THR A 173 -11.82 -7.85 -37.30
CA THR A 173 -12.78 -8.68 -38.05
C THR A 173 -14.24 -8.22 -37.93
N ASN A 174 -14.51 -7.23 -37.07
CA ASN A 174 -15.86 -6.77 -36.73
C ASN A 174 -16.78 -7.88 -36.21
N MET A 175 -16.23 -8.78 -35.37
CA MET A 175 -16.94 -9.94 -34.83
C MET A 175 -17.26 -9.77 -33.35
N HIS A 176 -18.45 -10.22 -32.94
CA HIS A 176 -19.00 -10.08 -31.60
C HIS A 176 -19.17 -11.45 -30.94
N TYR A 177 -18.76 -11.56 -29.68
CA TYR A 177 -19.00 -12.74 -28.86
C TYR A 177 -19.61 -12.35 -27.52
N ILE A 178 -20.74 -12.97 -27.18
CA ILE A 178 -21.38 -12.80 -25.87
C ILE A 178 -21.12 -14.05 -25.04
N GLY A 179 -20.80 -13.87 -23.76
CA GLY A 179 -20.65 -15.00 -22.84
C GLY A 179 -21.13 -14.66 -21.44
N GLN A 180 -21.32 -15.70 -20.63
CA GLN A 180 -21.66 -15.57 -19.22
C GLN A 180 -20.57 -16.09 -18.28
N THR A 181 -20.61 -15.64 -17.02
CA THR A 181 -19.76 -16.14 -15.93
C THR A 181 -20.38 -15.89 -14.57
N LEU A 182 -20.09 -16.73 -13.57
CA LEU A 182 -20.49 -16.49 -12.17
C LEU A 182 -19.51 -15.56 -11.44
N TYR A 183 -18.26 -15.54 -11.88
CA TYR A 183 -17.21 -14.69 -11.33
C TYR A 183 -16.95 -13.49 -12.22
N MET A 184 -16.18 -12.52 -11.75
CA MET A 184 -15.78 -11.36 -12.52
C MET A 184 -15.30 -11.72 -13.95
N PRO A 185 -15.78 -11.01 -14.99
CA PRO A 185 -15.50 -11.34 -16.40
C PRO A 185 -14.04 -11.48 -16.80
N PHE A 186 -13.13 -10.75 -16.15
CA PHE A 186 -11.71 -10.78 -16.48
C PHE A 186 -11.10 -12.20 -16.41
N PHE A 187 -11.56 -13.06 -15.50
CA PHE A 187 -11.09 -14.45 -15.41
C PHE A 187 -11.39 -15.23 -16.71
N ARG A 188 -12.58 -15.02 -17.28
CA ARG A 188 -12.98 -15.67 -18.54
C ARG A 188 -12.32 -15.02 -19.74
N TRP A 189 -12.09 -13.70 -19.70
CA TRP A 189 -11.33 -13.02 -20.76
C TRP A 189 -9.91 -13.56 -20.87
N GLN A 190 -9.23 -13.81 -19.75
CA GLN A 190 -7.90 -14.44 -19.76
C GLN A 190 -7.92 -15.81 -20.45
N GLU A 191 -8.95 -16.63 -20.21
CA GLU A 191 -9.10 -17.93 -20.87
C GLU A 191 -9.33 -17.78 -22.39
N HIS A 192 -10.16 -16.83 -22.82
CA HIS A 192 -10.38 -16.54 -24.24
C HIS A 192 -9.10 -16.03 -24.94
N VAL A 193 -8.36 -15.12 -24.29
CA VAL A 193 -7.07 -14.62 -24.77
C VAL A 193 -6.06 -15.76 -24.95
N LYS A 194 -5.95 -16.64 -23.94
CA LYS A 194 -5.06 -17.82 -24.01
C LYS A 194 -5.44 -18.77 -25.14
N SER A 195 -6.74 -18.94 -25.40
CA SER A 195 -7.23 -19.83 -26.47
C SER A 195 -6.94 -19.30 -27.88
N ARG A 196 -6.79 -17.99 -28.05
CA ARG A 196 -6.69 -17.28 -29.34
C ARG A 196 -7.83 -17.53 -30.33
N LEU A 197 -8.91 -18.22 -29.93
CA LEU A 197 -10.05 -18.55 -30.79
C LEU A 197 -10.87 -17.32 -31.21
N LYS A 198 -10.70 -16.20 -30.52
CA LYS A 198 -11.44 -14.94 -30.75
C LYS A 198 -10.61 -13.88 -31.45
N GLY A 199 -9.31 -14.12 -31.63
CA GLY A 199 -8.36 -13.17 -32.21
C GLY A 199 -7.16 -12.91 -31.29
N ASP A 200 -6.30 -12.00 -31.72
CA ASP A 200 -5.18 -11.50 -30.93
C ASP A 200 -5.66 -10.49 -29.89
N ILE A 201 -5.06 -10.49 -28.70
CA ILE A 201 -5.46 -9.60 -27.59
C ILE A 201 -5.44 -8.12 -28.00
N CYS A 202 -4.53 -7.70 -28.88
CA CYS A 202 -4.44 -6.32 -29.36
C CYS A 202 -5.68 -5.88 -30.16
N ASP A 203 -6.41 -6.84 -30.74
CA ASP A 203 -7.61 -6.57 -31.53
C ASP A 203 -8.91 -6.65 -30.70
N LEU A 204 -8.84 -7.22 -29.49
CA LEU A 204 -10.00 -7.49 -28.65
C LEU A 204 -10.34 -6.31 -27.75
N VAL A 205 -11.63 -5.98 -27.69
CA VAL A 205 -12.24 -5.10 -26.69
C VAL A 205 -13.12 -5.95 -25.79
N PHE A 206 -13.00 -5.74 -24.49
CA PHE A 206 -13.70 -6.49 -23.46
C PHE A 206 -14.66 -5.57 -22.70
N GLU A 207 -15.89 -6.02 -22.52
CA GLU A 207 -16.92 -5.25 -21.82
C GLU A 207 -17.79 -6.14 -20.94
N THR A 208 -18.17 -5.64 -19.76
CA THR A 208 -19.25 -6.21 -18.96
C THR A 208 -20.56 -5.56 -19.37
N VAL A 209 -21.43 -6.33 -20.04
CA VAL A 209 -22.67 -5.82 -20.60
C VAL A 209 -23.76 -5.70 -19.53
N THR A 210 -23.81 -6.66 -18.61
CA THR A 210 -24.89 -6.74 -17.61
C THR A 210 -24.46 -7.53 -16.39
N GLU A 211 -24.83 -7.03 -15.22
CA GLU A 211 -24.80 -7.76 -13.96
C GLU A 211 -26.15 -8.45 -13.71
N VAL A 212 -26.12 -9.74 -13.43
CA VAL A 212 -27.31 -10.53 -13.10
C VAL A 212 -27.32 -10.77 -11.60
N ARG A 213 -28.31 -10.19 -10.91
CA ARG A 213 -28.45 -10.28 -9.45
C ARG A 213 -29.36 -11.42 -8.98
N VAL A 214 -30.20 -11.95 -9.87
CA VAL A 214 -31.07 -13.09 -9.55
C VAL A 214 -30.21 -14.36 -9.43
N LYS A 215 -30.22 -15.00 -8.25
CA LYS A 215 -29.47 -16.24 -7.95
C LYS A 215 -30.07 -17.48 -8.63
N SER A 216 -30.13 -17.46 -9.96
CA SER A 216 -30.67 -18.55 -10.79
C SER A 216 -29.83 -18.76 -12.04
N LYS A 217 -29.29 -19.96 -12.19
CA LYS A 217 -28.50 -20.35 -13.38
C LYS A 217 -29.36 -20.33 -14.64
N GLU A 218 -30.62 -20.76 -14.53
CA GLU A 218 -31.57 -20.69 -15.62
C GLU A 218 -31.80 -19.24 -16.06
N TYR A 219 -32.01 -18.31 -15.11
CA TYR A 219 -32.17 -16.91 -15.44
C TYR A 219 -30.92 -16.32 -16.12
N LEU A 220 -29.72 -16.61 -15.59
CA LEU A 220 -28.46 -16.18 -16.20
C LEU A 220 -28.31 -16.70 -17.65
N ASN A 221 -28.62 -17.97 -17.90
CA ASN A 221 -28.62 -18.55 -19.24
C ASN A 221 -29.62 -17.84 -20.18
N ASN A 222 -30.79 -17.47 -19.66
CA ASN A 222 -31.80 -16.76 -20.43
C ASN A 222 -31.38 -15.33 -20.77
N ILE A 223 -30.71 -14.62 -19.85
CA ILE A 223 -30.16 -13.28 -20.11
C ILE A 223 -29.01 -13.36 -21.12
N GLU A 224 -28.14 -14.38 -21.06
CA GLU A 224 -27.12 -14.63 -22.10
C GLU A 224 -27.77 -14.81 -23.47
N ALA A 225 -28.79 -15.68 -23.57
CA ALA A 225 -29.52 -15.90 -24.82
C ALA A 225 -30.19 -14.63 -25.35
N TRP A 226 -30.75 -13.79 -24.47
CA TRP A 226 -31.32 -12.50 -24.85
C TRP A 226 -30.27 -11.59 -25.49
N TRP A 227 -29.11 -11.42 -24.85
CA TRP A 227 -28.04 -10.57 -25.37
C TRP A 227 -27.47 -11.09 -26.69
N ILE A 228 -27.32 -12.41 -26.83
CA ILE A 228 -26.90 -13.01 -28.11
C ILE A 228 -27.90 -12.65 -29.21
N ASN A 229 -29.21 -12.83 -28.98
CA ASN A 229 -30.23 -12.54 -29.98
C ASN A 229 -30.31 -11.04 -30.31
N LYS A 230 -30.16 -10.18 -29.31
CA LYS A 230 -30.07 -8.73 -29.53
C LYS A 230 -28.92 -8.37 -30.47
N TYR A 231 -27.71 -8.88 -30.21
CA TYR A 231 -26.56 -8.60 -31.07
C TYR A 231 -26.72 -9.21 -32.46
N ILE A 232 -27.36 -10.38 -32.60
CA ILE A 232 -27.70 -10.94 -33.91
C ILE A 232 -28.68 -10.02 -34.66
N SER A 233 -29.68 -9.46 -33.97
CA SER A 233 -30.64 -8.52 -34.54
C SER A 233 -29.97 -7.21 -34.97
N ASP A 234 -29.08 -6.66 -34.15
CA ASP A 234 -28.45 -5.37 -34.40
C ASP A 234 -27.34 -5.43 -35.47
N TYR A 235 -26.56 -6.53 -35.50
CA TYR A 235 -25.33 -6.63 -36.31
C TYR A 235 -25.33 -7.73 -37.37
N GLY A 236 -26.30 -8.66 -37.33
CA GLY A 236 -26.35 -9.83 -38.22
C GLY A 236 -25.73 -11.09 -37.62
N ARG A 237 -26.30 -12.26 -37.96
CA ARG A 237 -25.86 -13.58 -37.45
C ARG A 237 -24.44 -13.93 -37.86
N ASP A 238 -24.00 -13.45 -39.02
CA ASP A 238 -22.67 -13.62 -39.60
C ASP A 238 -21.59 -12.91 -38.77
N ARG A 239 -21.97 -11.88 -38.02
CA ARG A 239 -21.04 -11.11 -37.18
C ARG A 239 -21.00 -11.55 -35.72
N VAL A 240 -21.84 -12.51 -35.32
CA VAL A 240 -21.90 -13.03 -33.94
C VAL A 240 -21.31 -14.44 -33.88
N ILE A 241 -20.19 -14.65 -33.19
CA ILE A 241 -19.43 -15.92 -33.21
C ILE A 241 -19.87 -16.93 -32.14
N ASN A 242 -21.00 -16.70 -31.48
CA ASN A 242 -21.63 -17.69 -30.62
C ASN A 242 -22.02 -18.93 -31.46
N ILE A 243 -21.51 -20.11 -31.08
CA ILE A 243 -21.76 -21.38 -31.78
C ILE A 243 -23.16 -21.89 -31.43
N THR A 244 -23.50 -21.85 -30.15
CA THR A 244 -24.80 -22.23 -29.61
C THR A 244 -25.46 -21.01 -28.98
N VAL A 245 -26.75 -20.83 -29.28
CA VAL A 245 -27.60 -19.85 -28.60
C VAL A 245 -28.51 -20.66 -27.69
N PRO A 246 -28.45 -20.47 -26.35
CA PRO A 246 -29.39 -21.15 -25.47
C PRO A 246 -30.82 -20.78 -25.88
N LYS A 247 -31.75 -21.75 -25.89
CA LYS A 247 -33.17 -21.42 -26.11
C LYS A 247 -33.64 -20.57 -24.94
N VAL A 248 -34.24 -19.42 -25.22
CA VAL A 248 -34.91 -18.60 -24.22
C VAL A 248 -36.13 -19.41 -23.76
N THR A 249 -36.07 -20.04 -22.59
CA THR A 249 -37.17 -20.85 -22.05
C THR A 249 -38.20 -20.01 -21.31
N ILE A 250 -37.90 -18.74 -21.04
CA ILE A 250 -38.79 -17.84 -20.34
C ILE A 250 -39.67 -17.10 -21.36
N ASN A 251 -40.92 -17.57 -21.49
CA ASN A 251 -41.97 -16.89 -22.26
C ASN A 251 -42.11 -15.39 -21.89
N ASP A 252 -41.79 -15.00 -20.64
CA ASP A 252 -41.80 -13.59 -20.20
C ASP A 252 -40.69 -12.74 -20.84
N LEU A 253 -39.52 -13.29 -21.19
CA LEU A 253 -38.45 -12.53 -21.84
C LEU A 253 -38.73 -12.38 -23.34
N ILE A 254 -39.36 -13.40 -23.96
CA ILE A 254 -39.87 -13.31 -25.33
C ILE A 254 -40.96 -12.25 -25.41
N LYS A 255 -41.91 -12.24 -24.45
CA LYS A 255 -42.96 -11.23 -24.37
C LYS A 255 -42.41 -9.82 -24.18
N LYS A 256 -41.47 -9.61 -23.25
CA LYS A 256 -40.81 -8.31 -23.04
C LYS A 256 -39.98 -7.86 -24.24
N TYR A 257 -39.36 -8.80 -24.97
CA TYR A 257 -38.64 -8.48 -26.20
C TYR A 257 -39.60 -8.03 -27.31
N ALA A 258 -40.72 -8.74 -27.52
CA ALA A 258 -41.77 -8.33 -28.45
C ALA A 258 -42.32 -6.94 -28.08
N GLU A 259 -42.59 -6.67 -26.80
CA GLU A 259 -43.05 -5.36 -26.33
C GLU A 259 -42.05 -4.22 -26.62
N ILE A 260 -40.74 -4.47 -26.50
CA ILE A 260 -39.70 -3.47 -26.77
C ILE A 260 -39.47 -3.25 -28.28
N VAL A 261 -39.53 -4.31 -29.08
CA VAL A 261 -39.29 -4.26 -30.53
C VAL A 261 -40.53 -3.75 -31.29
N GLU A 262 -41.74 -4.22 -30.94
CA GLU A 262 -43.00 -3.75 -31.55
C GLU A 262 -43.32 -2.31 -31.13
N GLY A 263 -43.00 -1.91 -29.89
CA GLY A 263 -43.20 -0.55 -29.41
C GLY A 263 -42.32 0.52 -30.07
N GLN A 264 -41.31 0.15 -30.86
CA GLN A 264 -40.42 1.06 -31.59
C GLN A 264 -40.84 1.31 -33.05
N ILE A 265 -41.82 0.57 -33.58
CA ILE A 265 -42.35 0.80 -34.93
C ILE A 265 -43.62 1.63 -34.83
N ILE A 266 -43.47 2.96 -34.87
CA ILE A 266 -44.59 3.88 -35.12
C ILE A 266 -44.79 3.92 -36.64
N PHE A 267 -45.87 3.31 -37.13
CA PHE A 267 -46.39 3.66 -38.45
C PHE A 267 -47.09 5.02 -38.33
N ASN A 268 -46.57 6.02 -39.03
CA ASN A 268 -47.33 7.24 -39.33
C ASN A 268 -48.54 6.92 -40.22
#